data_AF-A0A9W8S074-F1
#
_entry.id   AF-A0A9W8S074-F1
#
_cell.length_a   1.000
_cell.length_b   1.000
_cell.length_c   1.000
_cell.angle_alpha   90.00
_cell.angle_beta   90.00
_cell.angle_gamma   90.00
#
_symmetry.space_group_name_H-M   'P 1'
#
loop_
_entity.id
_entity.type
_entity.pdbx_description
1 polymer ?
#
loop_
_entity_poly.entity_id
_entity_poly.type
_entity_poly.pdbx_seq_one_letter_code
_entity_poly.pdbx_strand_id
1 'polypeptide(L)'
;MAPILPPGEQPPDKPIRRGAKSPARAAQIQAQNRRREYLVRHPSYFENLEHELADPVLYERLVKRFQTASEREAEGKAKGYGRTLEADLQRGESKLSRLKEGDGVENSTGDLEHPWEKPAADKAHGLLLWHAFLEERFVHGLDEDFDYKPVDVDEDLDVMLRRDAQDAWFDDEEPSWIDDDQQPVARQGETGVQDF
;
A
#
# COMPACT_ATOMS: atom_id res chain seq x y z
N MET A 1 -21.26 4.14 -58.87
CA MET A 1 -21.37 5.22 -57.87
C MET A 1 -21.79 4.57 -56.56
N ALA A 2 -20.86 4.45 -55.60
CA ALA A 2 -21.15 3.91 -54.27
C ALA A 2 -21.56 5.06 -53.34
N PRO A 3 -22.58 4.90 -52.48
CA PRO A 3 -22.98 5.96 -51.56
C PRO A 3 -21.97 6.10 -50.42
N ILE A 4 -21.62 7.34 -50.11
CA ILE A 4 -20.77 7.76 -48.99
C ILE A 4 -21.65 7.80 -47.74
N LEU A 5 -21.33 7.01 -46.72
CA LEU A 5 -21.96 7.08 -45.40
C LEU A 5 -21.53 8.38 -44.68
N PRO A 6 -22.43 9.03 -43.92
CA PRO A 6 -22.12 10.28 -43.24
C PRO A 6 -21.18 10.05 -42.03
N PRO A 7 -20.34 11.04 -41.65
CA PRO A 7 -19.46 10.93 -40.49
C PRO A 7 -20.25 11.34 -39.24
N GLY A 8 -20.70 10.36 -38.47
CA GLY A 8 -21.34 10.61 -37.18
C GLY A 8 -21.36 9.32 -36.37
N GLU A 9 -20.95 9.41 -35.11
CA GLU A 9 -20.89 8.32 -34.12
C GLU A 9 -19.70 7.36 -34.29
N GLN A 10 -18.49 7.88 -34.03
CA GLN A 10 -17.52 7.04 -33.35
C GLN A 10 -18.01 6.90 -31.90
N PRO A 11 -18.21 5.68 -31.38
CA PRO A 11 -18.50 5.48 -29.96
C PRO A 11 -17.37 6.12 -29.14
N PRO A 12 -17.65 6.65 -27.94
CA PRO A 12 -16.62 7.26 -27.11
C PRO A 12 -15.46 6.28 -26.98
N ASP A 13 -14.24 6.81 -27.07
CA ASP A 13 -12.97 6.09 -27.08
C ASP A 13 -12.76 5.39 -25.72
N LYS A 14 -13.54 4.32 -25.49
CA LYS A 14 -13.51 3.57 -24.23
C LYS A 14 -12.15 2.89 -24.17
N PRO A 15 -11.37 3.09 -23.09
CA PRO A 15 -10.04 2.50 -22.99
C PRO A 15 -10.11 0.98 -23.14
N ILE A 16 -9.24 0.43 -23.98
CA ILE A 16 -9.18 -1.01 -24.27
C ILE A 16 -8.92 -1.75 -22.95
N ARG A 17 -9.86 -2.62 -22.55
CA ARG A 17 -9.71 -3.44 -21.34
C ARG A 17 -8.49 -4.34 -21.50
N ARG A 18 -7.57 -4.29 -20.53
CA ARG A 18 -6.42 -5.20 -20.48
C ARG A 18 -6.93 -6.64 -20.40
N GLY A 19 -6.23 -7.57 -21.06
CA GLY A 19 -6.58 -9.00 -21.02
C GLY A 19 -6.65 -9.55 -19.59
N ALA A 20 -7.49 -10.56 -19.38
CA ALA A 20 -7.69 -11.17 -18.06
C ALA A 20 -6.37 -11.73 -17.50
N LYS A 21 -6.12 -11.46 -16.21
CA LYS A 21 -4.95 -12.00 -15.49
C LYS A 21 -5.12 -13.52 -15.30
N SER A 22 -4.01 -14.25 -15.21
CA SER A 22 -4.07 -15.68 -14.84
C SER A 22 -4.71 -15.85 -13.45
N PRO A 23 -5.39 -16.98 -13.18
CA PRO A 23 -6.08 -17.19 -11.90
C PRO A 23 -5.12 -17.12 -10.70
N ALA A 24 -3.91 -17.65 -10.84
CA ALA A 24 -2.88 -17.56 -9.80
C ALA A 24 -2.46 -16.11 -9.50
N ARG A 25 -2.26 -15.30 -10.54
CA ARG A 25 -1.90 -13.88 -10.37
C ARG A 25 -3.06 -13.07 -9.80
N ALA A 26 -4.30 -13.39 -10.16
CA ALA A 26 -5.48 -12.78 -9.57
C ALA A 26 -5.59 -13.08 -8.07
N ALA A 27 -5.43 -14.34 -7.66
CA ALA A 27 -5.43 -14.75 -6.26
C ALA A 27 -4.32 -14.07 -5.45
N GLN A 28 -3.11 -13.97 -6.02
CA GLN A 28 -2.00 -13.24 -5.38
C GLN A 28 -2.33 -11.76 -5.16
N ILE A 29 -2.88 -11.09 -6.16
CA ILE A 29 -3.26 -9.67 -6.05
C ILE A 29 -4.37 -9.50 -5.01
N GLN A 30 -5.33 -10.42 -4.96
CA GLN A 30 -6.40 -10.39 -3.97
C GLN A 30 -5.84 -10.51 -2.55
N ALA A 31 -4.97 -11.48 -2.28
CA ALA A 31 -4.31 -11.62 -0.99
C ALA A 31 -3.52 -10.36 -0.61
N GLN A 32 -2.76 -9.79 -1.55
CA GLN A 32 -2.02 -8.54 -1.32
C GLN A 32 -2.95 -7.36 -0.99
N ASN A 33 -4.09 -7.24 -1.67
CA ASN A 33 -5.06 -6.19 -1.40
C ASN A 33 -5.72 -6.36 -0.02
N ARG A 34 -6.09 -7.59 0.35
CA ARG A 34 -6.62 -7.90 1.69
C ARG A 34 -5.62 -7.55 2.77
N ARG A 35 -4.34 -7.90 2.59
CA ARG A 35 -3.26 -7.55 3.53
C ARG A 35 -3.01 -6.05 3.65
N ARG A 36 -3.10 -5.29 2.55
CA ARG A 36 -3.04 -3.82 2.61
C ARG A 36 -4.20 -3.25 3.43
N GLU A 37 -5.42 -3.70 3.16
CA GLU A 37 -6.60 -3.29 3.91
C GLU A 37 -6.48 -3.67 5.41
N TYR A 38 -5.92 -4.84 5.71
CA TYR A 38 -5.64 -5.24 7.08
C TYR A 38 -4.73 -4.23 7.79
N LEU A 39 -3.63 -3.81 7.17
CA LEU A 39 -2.70 -2.83 7.75
C LEU A 39 -3.37 -1.47 7.99
N VAL A 40 -4.25 -1.03 7.08
CA VAL A 40 -5.03 0.20 7.26
C VAL A 40 -5.91 0.12 8.51
N ARG A 41 -6.52 -1.04 8.78
CA ARG A 41 -7.36 -1.26 9.97
C ARG A 41 -6.58 -1.51 11.25
N HIS A 42 -5.31 -1.91 11.14
CA HIS A 42 -4.46 -2.31 12.27
C HIS A 42 -3.17 -1.49 12.32
N PRO A 43 -3.24 -0.17 12.58
CA PRO A 43 -2.06 0.68 12.66
C PRO A 43 -1.09 0.26 13.78
N SER A 44 -1.58 -0.47 14.80
CA SER A 44 -0.76 -1.03 15.88
C SER A 44 0.30 -2.02 15.41
N TYR A 45 0.17 -2.59 14.21
CA TYR A 45 1.22 -3.43 13.61
C TYR A 45 2.56 -2.66 13.55
N PHE A 46 2.56 -1.41 13.10
CA PHE A 46 3.78 -0.61 12.95
C PHE A 46 4.42 -0.21 14.29
N GLU A 47 3.69 -0.30 15.40
CA GLU A 47 4.18 0.02 16.74
C GLU A 47 4.95 -1.14 17.38
N ASN A 48 4.91 -2.34 16.78
CA ASN A 48 5.58 -3.51 17.32
C ASN A 48 7.11 -3.38 17.21
N LEU A 49 7.76 -3.37 18.37
CA LEU A 49 9.21 -3.24 18.52
C LEU A 49 9.98 -4.41 17.90
N GLU A 50 9.35 -5.58 17.74
CA GLU A 50 9.94 -6.78 17.14
C GLU A 50 10.24 -6.58 15.65
N HIS A 51 9.56 -5.64 14.99
CA HIS A 51 9.83 -5.35 13.58
C HIS A 51 11.27 -4.90 13.32
N GLU A 52 11.99 -4.35 14.31
CA GLU A 52 13.43 -4.06 14.16
C GLU A 52 14.21 -5.28 13.66
N LEU A 53 13.84 -6.48 14.10
CA LEU A 53 14.52 -7.72 13.72
C LEU A 53 14.30 -8.13 12.27
N ALA A 54 13.34 -7.52 11.56
CA ALA A 54 13.14 -7.77 10.14
C ALA A 54 14.32 -7.26 9.30
N ASP A 55 14.90 -6.12 9.67
CA ASP A 55 16.18 -5.64 9.14
C ASP A 55 16.80 -4.62 10.13
N PRO A 56 17.67 -5.09 11.05
CA PRO A 56 18.27 -4.22 12.05
C PRO A 56 19.19 -3.15 11.46
N VAL A 57 19.82 -3.42 10.30
CA VAL A 57 20.74 -2.47 9.65
C VAL A 57 19.94 -1.33 9.03
N LEU A 58 18.83 -1.65 8.37
CA LEU A 58 17.89 -0.67 7.83
C LEU A 58 17.27 0.17 8.94
N TYR A 59 16.80 -0.45 10.02
CA TYR A 59 16.23 0.24 11.17
C TYR A 59 17.24 1.20 11.82
N GLU A 60 18.50 0.79 11.97
CA GLU A 60 19.55 1.66 12.49
C GLU A 60 19.75 2.90 11.58
N ARG A 61 19.84 2.66 10.27
CA ARG A 61 20.06 3.70 9.25
C ARG A 61 18.89 4.65 9.10
N LEU A 62 17.65 4.18 9.22
CA LEU A 62 16.47 5.03 9.02
C LEU A 62 16.00 5.67 10.32
N VAL A 63 16.01 4.95 11.43
CA VAL A 63 15.36 5.36 12.67
C VAL A 63 16.39 5.66 13.77
N LYS A 64 17.22 4.68 14.16
CA LYS A 64 18.10 4.84 15.35
C LYS A 64 19.10 5.98 15.22
N ARG A 65 19.57 6.31 14.00
CA ARG A 65 20.50 7.44 13.80
C ARG A 65 19.93 8.80 14.24
N PHE A 66 18.61 8.98 14.21
CA PHE A 66 17.95 10.23 14.60
C PHE A 66 17.42 10.22 16.04
N GLN A 67 17.55 9.10 16.75
CA GLN A 67 17.12 9.00 18.14
C GLN A 67 18.08 9.71 19.10
N THR A 68 17.54 10.27 20.17
CA THR A 68 18.36 10.81 21.27
C THR A 68 18.86 9.69 22.19
N ALA A 69 19.84 9.99 23.05
CA ALA A 69 20.33 9.02 24.03
C ALA A 69 19.21 8.55 24.99
N SER A 70 18.33 9.46 25.42
CA SER A 70 17.20 9.13 26.29
C SER A 70 16.18 8.22 25.60
N GLU A 71 15.90 8.45 24.32
CA GLU A 71 14.98 7.60 23.54
C GLU A 71 15.55 6.18 23.37
N ARG A 72 16.86 6.06 23.07
CA ARG A 72 17.52 4.76 22.96
C ARG A 72 17.51 3.97 24.26
N GLU A 73 17.72 4.65 25.39
CA GLU A 73 17.66 4.00 26.71
C GLU A 73 16.24 3.51 27.03
N ALA A 74 15.22 4.34 26.77
CA ALA A 74 13.83 3.97 26.97
C ALA A 74 13.42 2.78 26.09
N GLU A 75 13.82 2.80 24.81
CA GLU A 75 13.57 1.72 23.86
C GLU A 75 14.31 0.43 24.24
N GLY A 76 15.59 0.52 24.60
CA GLY A 76 16.37 -0.64 25.06
C GLY A 76 15.79 -1.25 26.34
N LYS A 77 15.25 -0.42 27.24
CA LYS A 77 14.53 -0.89 28.43
C LYS A 77 13.21 -1.57 28.08
N ALA A 78 12.47 -1.06 27.10
CA ALA A 78 11.22 -1.66 26.64
C ALA A 78 11.43 -3.00 25.93
N LYS A 79 12.47 -3.10 25.09
CA LYS A 79 12.85 -4.31 24.33
C LYS A 79 13.49 -5.38 25.21
N GLY A 80 14.18 -4.95 26.26
CA GLY A 80 14.98 -5.83 27.11
C GLY A 80 16.31 -6.23 26.47
N TYR A 81 17.14 -6.88 27.26
CA TYR A 81 18.52 -7.20 26.89
C TYR A 81 18.62 -8.24 25.75
N GLY A 82 17.75 -9.25 25.74
CA GLY A 82 17.78 -10.32 24.74
C GLY A 82 17.58 -9.82 23.31
N ARG A 83 16.55 -9.01 23.09
CA ARG A 83 16.24 -8.43 21.77
C ARG A 83 17.29 -7.44 21.31
N THR A 84 17.82 -6.63 22.23
CA THR A 84 18.93 -5.72 21.93
C THR A 84 20.16 -6.50 21.46
N LEU A 85 20.49 -7.60 22.15
CA LEU A 85 21.63 -8.45 21.79
C LEU A 85 21.43 -9.16 20.44
N GLU A 86 20.22 -9.65 20.16
CA GLU A 86 19.87 -10.29 18.89
C GLU A 86 20.04 -9.34 17.71
N ALA A 87 19.47 -8.13 17.82
CA ALA A 87 19.65 -7.09 16.82
C ALA A 87 21.14 -6.75 16.63
N ASP A 88 21.91 -6.62 17.71
CA ASP A 88 23.34 -6.31 17.64
C ASP A 88 24.14 -7.42 16.94
N LEU A 89 23.80 -8.68 17.20
CA LEU A 89 24.42 -9.86 16.57
C LEU A 89 24.16 -9.86 15.06
N GLN A 90 22.91 -9.69 14.62
CA GLN A 90 22.55 -9.66 13.19
C GLN A 90 23.22 -8.49 12.45
N ARG A 91 23.38 -7.31 13.09
CA ARG A 91 24.12 -6.18 12.50
C ARG A 91 25.61 -6.51 12.37
N GLY A 92 26.19 -7.16 13.38
CA GLY A 92 27.56 -7.65 13.35
C GLY A 92 27.79 -8.63 12.20
N GLU A 93 26.90 -9.60 12.03
CA GLU A 93 26.94 -10.57 10.93
C GLU A 93 26.82 -9.88 9.56
N SER A 94 25.85 -8.98 9.39
CA SER A 94 25.68 -8.21 8.17
C SER A 94 26.94 -7.42 7.78
N LYS A 95 27.62 -6.82 8.77
CA LYS A 95 28.88 -6.10 8.56
C LYS A 95 30.02 -7.03 8.16
N LEU A 96 30.11 -8.21 8.77
CA LEU A 96 31.11 -9.22 8.42
C LEU A 96 30.89 -9.80 7.03
N SER A 97 29.64 -10.08 6.65
CA SER A 97 29.28 -10.56 5.31
C SER A 97 29.68 -9.55 4.23
N ARG A 98 29.39 -8.26 4.43
CA ARG A 98 29.83 -7.19 3.50
C ARG A 98 31.36 -7.12 3.35
N LEU A 99 32.10 -7.27 4.45
CA LEU A 99 33.56 -7.31 4.42
C LEU A 99 34.10 -8.55 3.69
N LYS A 100 33.40 -9.68 3.81
CA LYS A 100 33.74 -10.95 3.16
C LYS A 100 33.42 -10.93 1.66
N GLU A 101 32.29 -10.34 1.29
CA GLU A 101 31.83 -10.24 -0.10
C GLU A 101 32.56 -9.15 -0.89
N GLY A 102 33.24 -8.22 -0.20
CA GLY A 102 34.21 -7.30 -0.80
C GLY A 102 33.60 -6.34 -1.81
N ASP A 103 32.90 -5.29 -1.35
CA ASP A 103 32.41 -4.12 -2.12
C ASP A 103 31.83 -4.39 -3.53
N GLY A 104 31.33 -5.60 -3.76
CA GLY A 104 30.67 -6.01 -4.99
C GLY A 104 29.22 -5.58 -4.96
N VAL A 105 28.93 -4.37 -5.42
CA VAL A 105 27.57 -3.92 -5.71
C VAL A 105 27.07 -4.66 -6.95
N GLU A 106 26.55 -5.87 -6.77
CA GLU A 106 25.74 -6.57 -7.78
C GLU A 106 24.26 -6.55 -7.33
N ASN A 107 23.58 -5.44 -7.59
CA ASN A 107 22.11 -5.38 -7.49
C ASN A 107 21.48 -6.08 -8.71
N SER A 108 21.49 -7.41 -8.70
CA SER A 108 20.83 -8.24 -9.73
C SER A 108 19.46 -8.69 -9.26
N THR A 109 18.49 -7.78 -9.16
CA THR A 109 17.05 -8.09 -9.28
C THR A 109 16.25 -6.85 -9.68
N GLY A 110 16.35 -6.44 -10.96
CA GLY A 110 15.38 -5.57 -11.64
C GLY A 110 15.04 -4.21 -11.00
N ASP A 111 15.86 -3.19 -11.27
CA ASP A 111 15.53 -1.77 -11.52
C ASP A 111 14.24 -1.18 -10.90
N LEU A 112 13.94 -1.47 -9.63
CA LEU A 112 12.94 -0.79 -8.84
C LEU A 112 13.65 -0.33 -7.57
N GLU A 113 14.19 0.89 -7.61
CA GLU A 113 14.81 1.52 -6.45
C GLU A 113 13.74 1.67 -5.34
N HIS A 114 13.82 0.84 -4.31
CA HIS A 114 12.84 0.90 -3.23
C HIS A 114 13.02 2.21 -2.43
N PRO A 115 11.93 2.87 -1.99
CA PRO A 115 12.02 4.17 -1.33
C PRO A 115 12.95 4.21 -0.12
N TRP A 116 13.02 3.12 0.65
CA TRP A 116 13.84 3.00 1.86
C TRP A 116 15.32 2.77 1.59
N GLU A 117 15.75 2.52 0.35
CA GLU A 117 17.18 2.50 0.00
C GLU A 117 17.78 3.89 0.11
N LYS A 118 16.97 4.94 -0.08
CA LYS A 118 17.38 6.33 0.05
C LYS A 118 17.67 6.68 1.51
N PRO A 119 18.61 7.61 1.77
CA PRO A 119 18.84 8.11 3.12
C PRO A 119 17.62 8.90 3.60
N ALA A 120 17.19 8.62 4.82
CA ALA A 120 16.21 9.44 5.51
C ALA A 120 16.77 10.85 5.78
N ALA A 121 15.90 11.86 5.62
CA ALA A 121 16.25 13.27 5.83
C ALA A 121 16.20 13.65 7.32
N ASP A 122 15.22 13.11 8.03
CA ASP A 122 14.98 13.32 9.46
C ASP A 122 14.31 12.08 10.08
N LYS A 123 14.01 12.15 11.38
CA LYS A 123 13.37 11.06 12.13
C LYS A 123 12.00 10.68 11.58
N ALA A 124 11.16 11.66 11.25
CA ALA A 124 9.79 11.39 10.78
C ALA A 124 9.82 10.75 9.39
N HIS A 125 10.65 11.26 8.50
CA HIS A 125 10.89 10.65 7.19
C HIS A 125 11.47 9.23 7.32
N GLY A 126 12.41 9.01 8.26
CA GLY A 126 12.95 7.69 8.55
C GLY A 126 11.90 6.68 8.98
N LEU A 127 10.94 7.08 9.83
CA LEU A 127 9.82 6.25 10.23
C LEU A 127 8.87 5.95 9.06
N LEU A 128 8.61 6.92 8.18
CA LEU A 128 7.79 6.69 6.98
C LEU A 128 8.45 5.67 6.04
N LEU A 129 9.76 5.79 5.80
CA LEU A 129 10.50 4.82 4.98
C LEU A 129 10.52 3.43 5.63
N TRP A 130 10.66 3.37 6.95
CA TRP A 130 10.59 2.13 7.71
C TRP A 130 9.21 1.47 7.61
N HIS A 131 8.13 2.25 7.74
CA HIS A 131 6.77 1.73 7.56
C HIS A 131 6.54 1.22 6.14
N ALA A 132 7.04 1.92 5.11
CA ALA A 132 6.94 1.46 3.73
C ALA A 132 7.63 0.10 3.52
N PHE A 133 8.80 -0.10 4.13
CA PHE A 133 9.49 -1.39 4.13
C PHE A 133 8.65 -2.48 4.80
N LEU A 134 8.11 -2.23 5.99
CA LEU A 134 7.27 -3.18 6.71
C LEU A 134 5.97 -3.49 5.97
N GLU A 135 5.35 -2.49 5.35
CA GLU A 135 4.15 -2.66 4.54
C GLU A 135 4.43 -3.61 3.36
N GLU A 136 5.50 -3.37 2.59
CA GLU A 136 5.84 -4.26 1.47
C GLU A 136 6.11 -5.68 1.96
N ARG A 137 6.88 -5.81 3.05
CA ARG A 137 7.21 -7.10 3.66
C ARG A 137 5.94 -7.88 4.05
N PHE A 138 5.02 -7.23 4.76
CA PHE A 138 3.77 -7.83 5.20
C PHE A 138 2.86 -8.21 4.03
N VAL A 139 2.68 -7.29 3.08
CA VAL A 139 1.82 -7.51 1.91
C VAL A 139 2.33 -8.68 1.08
N HIS A 140 3.64 -8.84 0.95
CA HIS A 140 4.26 -9.97 0.26
C HIS A 140 4.29 -11.26 1.07
N GLY A 141 3.92 -11.24 2.36
CA GLY A 141 3.81 -12.43 3.19
C GLY A 141 5.15 -12.88 3.78
N LEU A 142 6.07 -11.93 3.99
CA LEU A 142 7.43 -12.21 4.43
C LEU A 142 7.58 -12.21 5.97
N ASP A 143 6.51 -11.93 6.70
CA ASP A 143 6.49 -12.05 8.17
C ASP A 143 6.16 -13.49 8.59
N GLU A 144 7.20 -14.30 8.84
CA GLU A 144 7.04 -15.72 9.18
C GLU A 144 6.25 -15.98 10.47
N ASP A 145 6.32 -15.05 11.42
CA ASP A 145 5.63 -15.15 12.71
C ASP A 145 4.13 -14.76 12.64
N PHE A 146 3.67 -14.25 11.49
CA PHE A 146 2.28 -13.82 11.31
C PHE A 146 1.45 -14.89 10.59
N ASP A 147 0.31 -15.28 11.17
CA ASP A 147 -0.64 -16.17 10.48
C ASP A 147 -1.47 -15.37 9.46
N TYR A 148 -1.07 -15.45 8.19
CA TYR A 148 -1.78 -14.80 7.08
C TYR A 148 -3.11 -15.44 6.72
N LYS A 149 -3.36 -16.71 7.10
CA LYS A 149 -4.58 -17.42 6.71
C LYS A 149 -5.86 -16.66 7.05
N PRO A 150 -6.09 -16.15 8.28
CA PRO A 150 -7.29 -15.39 8.60
C PRO A 150 -7.45 -14.14 7.73
N VAL A 151 -6.36 -13.46 7.39
CA VAL A 151 -6.38 -12.24 6.55
C VAL A 151 -6.64 -12.59 5.09
N ASP A 152 -5.99 -13.63 4.59
CA ASP A 152 -6.05 -14.03 3.18
C ASP A 152 -7.39 -14.63 2.78
N VAL A 153 -8.22 -15.10 3.72
CA VAL A 153 -9.57 -15.61 3.44
C VAL A 153 -10.68 -14.62 3.77
N ASP A 154 -10.35 -13.48 4.40
CA ASP A 154 -11.35 -12.51 4.85
C ASP A 154 -11.85 -11.64 3.69
N GLU A 155 -13.08 -11.90 3.27
CA GLU A 155 -13.77 -11.14 2.22
C GLU A 155 -14.17 -9.73 2.66
N ASP A 156 -14.23 -9.43 3.97
CA ASP A 156 -14.49 -8.08 4.46
C ASP A 156 -13.32 -7.11 4.19
N LEU A 157 -12.15 -7.66 3.90
CA LEU A 157 -10.95 -6.92 3.48
C LEU A 157 -10.91 -6.67 1.96
N ASP A 158 -11.84 -7.22 1.17
CA ASP A 158 -11.97 -6.95 -0.27
C ASP A 158 -12.61 -5.58 -0.57
N VAL A 159 -12.26 -4.55 0.19
CA VAL A 159 -12.83 -3.19 0.06
C VAL A 159 -12.58 -2.62 -1.33
N MET A 160 -11.36 -2.76 -1.84
CA MET A 160 -11.02 -2.29 -3.19
C MET A 160 -11.84 -3.01 -4.27
N LEU A 161 -11.99 -4.34 -4.16
CA LEU A 161 -12.77 -5.11 -5.13
C LEU A 161 -14.26 -4.71 -5.11
N ARG A 162 -14.82 -4.47 -3.92
CA ARG A 162 -16.20 -4.02 -3.74
C ARG A 162 -16.42 -2.64 -4.34
N ARG A 163 -15.47 -1.73 -4.15
CA ARG A 163 -15.48 -0.40 -4.74
C ARG A 163 -15.37 -0.47 -6.27
N ASP A 164 -14.41 -1.21 -6.80
CA ASP A 164 -14.23 -1.37 -8.25
C ASP A 164 -15.49 -1.95 -8.92
N ALA A 165 -16.16 -2.91 -8.27
CA ALA A 165 -17.41 -3.49 -8.76
C ALA A 165 -18.57 -2.48 -8.74
N GLN A 166 -18.62 -1.62 -7.72
CA GLN A 166 -19.60 -0.55 -7.63
C GLN A 166 -19.35 0.55 -8.66
N ASP A 167 -18.11 1.00 -8.81
CA ASP A 167 -17.74 2.01 -9.81
C ASP A 167 -18.08 1.51 -11.23
N ALA A 168 -17.80 0.24 -11.53
CA ALA A 168 -18.20 -0.39 -12.80
C ALA A 168 -19.73 -0.46 -12.99
N TRP A 169 -20.49 -0.69 -11.91
CA TRP A 169 -21.95 -0.68 -11.97
C TRP A 169 -22.51 0.72 -12.25
N PHE A 170 -21.95 1.77 -11.63
CA PHE A 170 -22.31 3.16 -11.91
C PHE A 170 -21.97 3.59 -13.33
N ASP A 171 -20.82 3.15 -13.87
CA ASP A 171 -20.40 3.46 -15.24
C ASP A 171 -21.32 2.82 -16.30
N ASP A 172 -21.90 1.66 -16.00
CA ASP A 172 -22.85 0.94 -16.86
C ASP A 172 -24.29 1.45 -16.69
N GLU A 173 -24.58 2.27 -15.66
CA GLU A 173 -25.89 2.88 -15.45
C GLU A 173 -26.05 4.11 -16.37
N GLU A 174 -26.92 4.02 -17.37
CA GLU A 174 -27.28 5.20 -18.17
C GLU A 174 -28.16 6.14 -17.33
N PRO A 175 -27.79 7.44 -17.19
CA PRO A 175 -28.60 8.38 -16.43
C PRO A 175 -29.99 8.51 -17.05
N SER A 176 -31.03 7.98 -16.38
CA SER A 176 -32.41 8.26 -16.78
C SER A 176 -32.82 9.62 -16.22
N TRP A 177 -32.78 10.66 -17.05
CA TRP A 177 -33.53 11.88 -16.74
C TRP A 177 -35.01 11.51 -16.77
N ILE A 178 -35.76 11.88 -15.73
CA ILE A 178 -37.23 11.79 -15.77
C ILE A 178 -37.67 12.59 -17.00
N ASP A 179 -38.21 11.91 -18.01
CA ASP A 179 -38.71 12.53 -19.23
C ASP A 179 -39.68 13.66 -18.87
N ASP A 180 -39.46 14.81 -19.51
CA ASP A 180 -40.22 16.05 -19.43
C ASP A 180 -41.62 15.94 -20.08
N ASP A 181 -42.14 14.72 -20.24
CA ASP A 181 -43.45 14.41 -20.84
C ASP A 181 -44.60 14.43 -19.80
N GLN A 182 -44.29 14.71 -18.54
CA GLN A 182 -45.26 15.31 -17.63
C GLN A 182 -44.99 16.81 -17.60
N GLN A 183 -45.97 17.59 -18.08
CA GLN A 183 -46.03 19.06 -18.03
C GLN A 183 -45.14 19.66 -16.93
N PRO A 184 -44.42 20.76 -17.21
CA PRO A 184 -43.49 21.35 -16.25
C PRO A 184 -44.25 21.75 -14.99
N VAL A 185 -44.24 20.89 -13.98
CA VAL A 185 -44.57 21.31 -12.62
C VAL A 185 -43.33 22.07 -12.22
N ALA A 186 -43.39 23.40 -12.39
CA ALA A 186 -42.36 24.32 -11.96
C ALA A 186 -41.98 23.99 -10.52
N ARG A 187 -40.93 23.19 -10.34
CA ARG A 187 -40.29 23.04 -9.04
C ARG A 187 -39.49 24.32 -8.88
N GLN A 188 -40.19 25.33 -8.34
CA GLN A 188 -39.56 26.52 -7.79
C GLN A 188 -38.50 26.02 -6.82
N GLY A 189 -37.24 26.24 -7.18
CA GLY A 189 -36.13 26.08 -6.27
C GLY A 189 -36.27 27.12 -5.18
N GLU A 190 -37.03 26.82 -4.14
CA GLU A 190 -36.98 27.54 -2.88
C GLU A 190 -35.78 27.04 -2.08
N THR A 191 -34.56 27.29 -2.57
CA THR A 191 -33.41 27.40 -1.66
C THR A 191 -33.43 28.82 -1.11
N GLY A 192 -34.46 29.12 -0.32
CA GLY A 192 -34.60 30.35 0.45
C GLY A 192 -33.67 30.31 1.67
N VAL A 193 -32.39 30.54 1.45
CA VAL A 193 -31.45 30.94 2.51
C VAL A 193 -30.65 32.13 2.01
N GLN A 194 -31.13 33.32 2.36
CA GLN A 194 -30.33 34.54 2.43
C GLN A 194 -30.53 35.12 3.83
N ASP A 195 -29.73 34.64 4.78
CA ASP A 195 -29.49 35.38 6.03
C ASP A 195 -28.31 36.33 5.78
N PHE A 196 -28.53 37.59 6.16
CA PHE A 196 -27.55 38.69 6.15
C PHE A 196 -26.65 38.65 7.38
#